data_AF-A0A266LQE3-F1
#
_entry.id   AF-A0A266LQE3-F1
#
_cell.length_a   1.000
_cell.length_b   1.000
_cell.length_c   1.000
_cell.angle_alpha   90.00
_cell.angle_beta   90.00
_cell.angle_gamma   90.00
#
_symmetry.space_group_name_H-M   'P 1'
#
loop_
_entity.id
_entity.type
_entity.pdbx_description
1 polymer ?
#
loop_
_entity_poly.entity_id
_entity_poly.type
_entity_poly.pdbx_seq_one_letter_code
_entity_poly.pdbx_strand_id
1 'polypeptide(L)' 'MPLMIDAEPLLSYLAAVDEANAPRYALAKAYRELPQPVTQAQTDQFQADYQKASTEWANACGVLVHWLGVEVERAKAGG' A
#
# COMPACT_ATOMS: atom_id res chain seq x y z
N MET A 1 18.49 -10.97 25.16
CA MET A 1 17.01 -11.05 25.30
C MET A 1 16.39 -10.93 23.93
N PRO A 2 15.26 -11.61 23.63
CA PRO A 2 14.55 -11.39 22.37
C PRO A 2 14.04 -9.95 22.30
N LEU A 3 14.21 -9.30 21.15
CA LEU A 3 13.62 -7.99 20.86
C LEU A 3 12.09 -8.15 20.81
N MET A 4 11.38 -7.48 21.71
CA MET A 4 9.92 -7.39 21.67
C MET A 4 9.52 -6.07 21.01
N ILE A 5 9.03 -6.16 19.78
CA ILE A 5 8.49 -5.01 19.04
C ILE A 5 7.02 -4.87 19.42
N ASP A 6 6.63 -3.67 19.87
CA ASP A 6 5.22 -3.35 20.05
C ASP A 6 4.56 -3.13 18.69
N ALA A 7 3.61 -4.00 18.35
CA ALA A 7 2.90 -3.96 17.09
C ALA A 7 1.62 -3.11 17.14
N GLU A 8 1.13 -2.76 18.33
CA GLU A 8 -0.13 -2.02 18.49
C GLU A 8 -0.10 -0.64 17.80
N PRO A 9 0.99 0.15 17.89
CA PRO A 9 1.11 1.41 17.14
C PRO A 9 1.09 1.23 15.61
N LEU A 10 1.54 0.07 15.13
CA LEU A 10 1.67 -0.23 13.70
C LEU A 10 0.34 -0.59 13.04
N LEU A 11 -0.68 -0.97 13.81
CA LEU A 11 -1.98 -1.42 13.28
C LEU A 11 -2.67 -0.33 12.44
N SER A 12 -2.58 0.93 12.85
CA SER A 12 -3.15 2.06 12.10
C SER A 12 -2.48 2.26 10.73
N TYR A 13 -1.16 2.09 10.65
CA TYR A 13 -0.41 2.19 9.40
C TYR A 13 -0.65 0.98 8.50
N LEU A 14 -0.82 -0.22 9.07
CA LEU A 14 -1.25 -1.41 8.32
C LEU A 14 -2.63 -1.21 7.69
N ALA A 15 -3.60 -0.71 8.45
CA ALA A 15 -4.93 -0.40 7.92
C ALA A 15 -4.87 0.65 6.81
N ALA A 16 -4.03 1.68 6.94
CA ALA A 16 -3.82 2.69 5.91
C ALA A 16 -3.20 2.11 4.62
N VAL A 17 -2.29 1.13 4.74
CA VAL A 17 -1.74 0.42 3.57
C VAL A 17 -2.82 -0.36 2.84
N ASP A 18 -3.68 -1.07 3.58
CA ASP A 18 -4.77 -1.84 2.99
C ASP A 18 -5.79 -0.92 2.29
N GLU A 19 -6.17 0.19 2.93
CA GLU A 19 -7.06 1.20 2.34
C GLU A 19 -6.45 1.82 1.07
N ALA A 20 -5.17 2.19 1.10
CA ALA A 20 -4.46 2.75 -0.06
C ALA A 20 -4.30 1.73 -1.21
N ASN A 21 -4.37 0.43 -0.93
CA ASN A 21 -4.29 -0.62 -1.95
C ASN A 21 -5.65 -0.88 -2.64
N ALA A 22 -6.76 -0.56 -1.98
CA ALA A 22 -8.11 -0.84 -2.48
C ALA A 22 -8.39 -0.30 -3.91
N PRO A 23 -7.96 0.93 -4.29
CA PRO A 23 -8.16 1.44 -5.64
C PRO A 23 -7.50 0.59 -6.73
N ARG A 24 -6.34 -0.02 -6.46
CA ARG A 24 -5.63 -0.85 -7.44
C ARG A 24 -6.44 -2.10 -7.79
N TYR A 25 -7.04 -2.74 -6.78
CA TYR A 25 -7.93 -3.89 -7.00
C TYR A 25 -9.19 -3.48 -7.77
N ALA A 26 -9.79 -2.34 -7.43
CA ALA A 26 -10.97 -1.82 -8.12
C ALA A 26 -10.67 -1.52 -9.60
N LEU A 27 -9.56 -0.85 -9.89
CA LEU A 27 -9.11 -0.55 -11.26
C LEU A 27 -8.83 -1.82 -12.07
N ALA A 28 -8.08 -2.77 -11.49
CA ALA A 28 -7.77 -4.03 -12.16
C ALA A 28 -9.03 -4.85 -12.47
N LYS A 29 -10.02 -4.84 -11.56
CA LYS A 29 -11.32 -5.47 -11.80
C LYS A 29 -12.07 -4.76 -12.93
N ALA A 30 -12.23 -3.44 -12.85
CA ALA A 30 -12.95 -2.64 -13.84
C ALA A 30 -12.37 -2.81 -15.25
N TYR A 31 -11.03 -2.84 -15.37
CA TYR A 31 -10.35 -3.04 -16.66
C TYR A 31 -10.65 -4.40 -17.30
N ARG A 32 -10.72 -5.47 -16.49
CA ARG A 32 -11.08 -6.82 -16.97
C ARG A 32 -12.53 -6.93 -17.42
N GLU A 33 -13.41 -6.11 -16.87
CA GLU A 33 -14.85 -6.09 -17.16
C GLU A 33 -15.18 -5.20 -18.38
N LEU A 34 -14.19 -4.54 -19.00
CA LEU A 34 -14.40 -3.72 -20.18
C LEU A 34 -14.89 -4.55 -21.38
N PRO A 35 -15.85 -4.02 -22.17
CA PRO A 35 -16.26 -4.64 -23.43
C PRO A 35 -15.09 -4.78 -24.40
N GLN A 36 -15.03 -5.91 -25.10
CA GLN A 36 -13.98 -6.20 -26.06
C GLN A 36 -14.37 -5.74 -27.48
N PRO A 37 -13.43 -5.23 -28.29
CA PRO A 37 -12.01 -5.04 -27.96
C PRO A 37 -11.77 -3.80 -27.09
N VAL A 38 -10.87 -3.90 -26.11
CA VAL A 38 -10.39 -2.74 -25.35
C VAL A 38 -9.59 -1.83 -26.28
N THR A 39 -9.91 -0.55 -26.26
CA THR A 39 -9.21 0.47 -27.05
C THR A 39 -7.87 0.86 -26.41
N GLN A 40 -6.94 1.40 -27.21
CA GLN A 40 -5.68 1.90 -26.68
C GLN A 40 -5.90 3.01 -25.64
N ALA A 41 -6.84 3.94 -25.89
CA ALA A 41 -7.15 5.01 -24.95
C ALA A 41 -7.64 4.49 -23.59
N GLN A 42 -8.45 3.42 -23.57
CA GLN A 42 -8.87 2.77 -22.32
C GLN A 42 -7.70 2.09 -21.60
N THR A 43 -6.77 1.49 -22.36
CA THR A 43 -5.54 0.90 -21.81
C THR A 43 -4.64 1.96 -21.18
N ASP A 44 -4.42 3.08 -21.88
CA ASP A 44 -3.57 4.17 -21.42
C ASP A 44 -4.16 4.83 -20.16
N GLN A 45 -5.48 5.04 -20.14
CA GLN A 45 -6.17 5.57 -18.97
C GLN A 45 -6.03 4.63 -17.76
N PHE A 46 -6.26 3.32 -17.96
CA PHE A 46 -6.06 2.33 -16.90
C PHE A 46 -4.62 2.34 -16.37
N GLN A 47 -3.62 2.40 -17.25
CA GLN A 47 -2.22 2.44 -16.83
C GLN A 47 -1.90 3.70 -16.01
N ALA A 48 -2.38 4.87 -16.43
CA ALA A 48 -2.18 6.13 -15.72
C ALA A 48 -2.81 6.08 -14.32
N ASP A 49 -4.07 5.66 -14.22
CA ASP A 49 -4.79 5.56 -12.95
C ASP A 49 -4.18 4.51 -12.02
N TYR A 50 -3.79 3.36 -12.57
CA TYR A 50 -3.16 2.29 -11.82
C TYR A 50 -1.77 2.69 -11.31
N GLN A 51 -1.00 3.43 -12.09
CA GLN A 51 0.30 3.96 -11.68
C GLN A 51 0.16 4.99 -10.55
N LYS A 52 -0.84 5.87 -10.63
CA LYS A 52 -1.16 6.81 -9.56
C LYS A 52 -1.52 6.07 -8.26
N ALA A 53 -2.47 5.14 -8.32
CA ALA A 53 -2.86 4.34 -7.16
C ALA A 53 -1.70 3.50 -6.59
N SER A 54 -0.82 2.99 -7.45
CA SER A 54 0.38 2.26 -7.02
C SER A 54 1.39 3.17 -6.30
N THR A 55 1.48 4.44 -6.68
CA THR A 55 2.33 5.43 -6.01
C THR A 55 1.78 5.77 -4.63
N GLU A 56 0.47 5.98 -4.50
CA GLU A 56 -0.20 6.24 -3.23
C GLU A 56 -0.04 5.06 -2.25
N TRP A 57 -0.23 3.84 -2.73
CA TRP A 57 0.02 2.63 -1.95
C TRP A 57 1.49 2.49 -1.53
N ALA A 58 2.43 2.74 -2.44
CA ALA A 58 3.87 2.70 -2.12
C ALA A 58 4.25 3.72 -1.04
N ASN A 59 3.64 4.91 -1.05
CA ASN A 59 3.84 5.91 0.00
C ASN A 59 3.33 5.42 1.36
N ALA A 60 2.15 4.81 1.41
CA ALA A 60 1.61 4.21 2.64
C ALA A 60 2.53 3.11 3.19
N CYS A 61 3.04 2.22 2.31
CA CYS A 61 4.02 1.21 2.69
C CYS A 61 5.31 1.83 3.25
N GLY A 62 5.79 2.92 2.63
CA GLY A 62 6.96 3.66 3.12
C GLY A 62 6.76 4.21 4.54
N VAL A 63 5.58 4.76 4.82
CA VAL A 63 5.23 5.24 6.18
C VAL A 63 5.21 4.09 7.19
N LEU A 64 4.59 2.95 6.86
CA LEU A 64 4.60 1.76 7.71
C LEU A 64 6.02 1.28 8.02
N VAL A 65 6.87 1.17 6.99
CA VAL A 65 8.27 0.74 7.15
C VAL A 65 9.05 1.70 8.03
N HIS A 66 8.85 3.00 7.88
CA HIS A 66 9.48 4.00 8.74
C HIS A 66 9.11 3.79 10.21
N TRP A 67 7.82 3.67 10.52
CA TRP A 67 7.36 3.49 11.91
C TRP A 67 7.74 2.14 12.50
N LEU A 68 7.75 1.07 11.69
CA LEU A 68 8.33 -0.21 12.11
C LEU A 68 9.80 -0.04 12.52
N GLY A 69 10.58 0.72 11.74
CA GLY A 69 11.96 1.04 12.10
C GLY A 69 12.08 1.77 13.43
N VAL A 70 11.18 2.72 13.71
CA VAL A 70 11.12 3.43 15.01
C VAL A 70 10.86 2.46 16.16
N GLU A 71 9.90 1.54 16.03
CA GLU A 71 9.61 0.56 17.09
C GLU A 71 10.74 -0.45 17.31
N VAL A 72 11.45 -0.83 16.24
CA VAL A 72 12.67 -1.64 16.33
C VAL A 72 13.74 -0.94 17.15
N GLU A 73 14.00 0.35 16.90
CA GLU A 73 15.01 1.10 17.64
C GLU A 73 14.60 1.33 19.11
N ARG A 74 13.31 1.56 19.38
CA ARG A 74 12.78 1.63 20.76
C ARG A 74 12.99 0.31 21.50
N ALA A 75 12.68 -0.81 20.87
CA ALA A 75 12.86 -2.13 21.46
C ALA A 75 14.34 -2.45 21.76
N LYS A 76 15.27 -1.93 20.94
CA LYS A 76 16.72 -2.05 21.21
C LYS A 76 17.17 -1.19 22.39
N ALA A 77 16.62 0.01 22.54
CA ALA A 77 17.01 0.95 23.59
C ALA A 77 16.43 0.59 24.99
N GLY A 78 15.31 -0.13 25.03
CA GLY A 78 14.66 -0.59 26.26
C GLY A 78 15.10 -1.97 26.77
N GLY A 79 16.05 -2.63 26.06
CA GLY A 79 16.59 -3.95 26.41
C GLY A 79 17.89 -3.89 27.20
#